data_AF-A0A821ET42-F1
#
_entry.id   AF-A0A821ET42-F1
#
_cell.length_a   1.000
_cell.length_b   1.000
_cell.length_c   1.000
_cell.angle_alpha   90.00
_cell.angle_beta   90.00
_cell.angle_gamma   90.00
#
_symmetry.space_group_name_H-M   'P 1'
#
loop_
_entity.id
_entity.type
_entity.pdbx_description
1 polymer ?
#
loop_
_entity_poly.entity_id
_entity_poly.type
_entity_poly.pdbx_seq_one_letter_code
_entity_poly.pdbx_strand_id
1 'polypeptide(L)'
;GKKSSKTISEDNDNNSTLNRTVLPDYDGVVYTLDAKLIGNIGRYFNHSCSPNIAVQNVFVDTHDIHFPWIDFFATNTIRSSTELWYRK
;
A
#
# COMPACT_ATOMS: atom_id res chain seq x y z
N GLY A 1 10.90 -31.78 -15.50
CA GLY A 1 9.83 -32.52 -14.80
C GLY A 1 8.48 -32.04 -15.32
N LYS A 2 7.55 -32.97 -15.53
CA LYS A 2 6.28 -32.85 -16.26
C LYS A 2 5.44 -31.61 -15.87
N LYS A 3 5.00 -30.81 -16.85
CA LYS A 3 3.91 -29.82 -16.68
C LYS A 3 2.58 -30.58 -16.69
N SER A 4 1.85 -30.55 -15.58
CA SER A 4 0.51 -31.14 -15.47
C SER A 4 -0.51 -30.02 -15.50
N SER A 5 -1.24 -29.94 -16.62
CA SER A 5 -2.41 -29.08 -16.80
C SER A 5 -3.48 -29.44 -15.78
N LYS A 6 -4.04 -28.45 -15.07
CA LYS A 6 -5.26 -28.60 -14.28
C LYS A 6 -6.37 -27.77 -14.92
N THR A 7 -7.44 -28.46 -15.26
CA THR A 7 -8.68 -28.01 -15.90
C THR A 7 -9.45 -27.06 -14.96
N ILE A 8 -9.99 -25.98 -15.53
CA ILE A 8 -10.86 -25.01 -14.84
C ILE A 8 -12.29 -25.51 -14.99
N SER A 9 -13.00 -25.72 -13.87
CA SER A 9 -14.45 -25.89 -13.85
C SER A 9 -15.12 -24.52 -13.85
N GLU A 10 -15.96 -24.28 -14.85
CA GLU A 10 -16.77 -23.08 -15.02
C GLU A 10 -18.00 -23.15 -14.11
N ASP A 11 -18.05 -22.31 -13.07
CA ASP A 11 -19.30 -21.92 -12.42
C ASP A 11 -19.58 -20.47 -12.79
N ASN A 12 -20.74 -20.27 -13.42
CA ASN A 12 -21.12 -19.12 -14.20
C ASN A 12 -22.18 -18.33 -13.42
N ASP A 13 -21.75 -17.31 -12.66
CA ASP A 13 -22.65 -16.31 -12.08
C ASP A 13 -22.31 -14.90 -12.60
N ASN A 14 -23.31 -14.32 -13.25
CA ASN A 14 -23.20 -13.16 -14.12
C ASN A 14 -23.28 -11.83 -13.36
N ASN A 15 -22.29 -10.98 -13.65
CA ASN A 15 -22.39 -9.52 -13.83
C ASN A 15 -22.60 -8.62 -12.59
N SER A 16 -21.51 -8.15 -11.98
CA SER A 16 -21.13 -6.71 -11.94
C SER A 16 -20.02 -6.45 -10.91
N THR A 17 -18.77 -6.81 -11.18
CA THR A 17 -17.71 -6.51 -10.19
C THR A 17 -16.40 -6.15 -10.86
N LEU A 18 -16.14 -4.84 -10.85
CA LEU A 18 -14.86 -4.18 -11.05
C LEU A 18 -14.00 -4.72 -12.20
N ASN A 19 -13.92 -3.92 -13.26
CA ASN A 19 -12.68 -3.75 -14.02
C ASN A 19 -11.62 -3.13 -13.08
N ARG A 20 -11.18 -3.87 -12.06
CA ARG A 20 -9.99 -3.54 -11.31
C ARG A 20 -8.85 -3.84 -12.28
N THR A 21 -8.18 -2.81 -12.74
CA THR A 21 -6.85 -2.91 -13.35
C THR A 21 -5.98 -3.70 -12.38
N VAL A 22 -5.91 -5.01 -12.56
CA VAL A 22 -4.98 -5.86 -11.82
C VAL A 22 -3.62 -5.48 -12.38
N LEU A 23 -2.80 -4.84 -11.55
CA LEU A 23 -1.42 -4.56 -11.92
C LEU A 23 -0.75 -5.90 -12.25
N PRO A 24 -0.06 -6.04 -13.38
CA PRO A 24 0.40 -7.31 -13.91
C PRO A 24 1.33 -8.12 -12.98
N ASP A 25 1.83 -7.50 -11.91
CA ASP A 25 2.71 -8.12 -10.91
C ASP A 25 2.07 -8.33 -9.53
N TYR A 26 0.77 -8.04 -9.35
CA TYR A 26 0.11 -8.20 -8.04
C TYR A 26 -0.41 -9.63 -7.83
N ASP A 27 0.32 -10.42 -7.04
CA ASP A 27 -0.03 -11.81 -6.71
C ASP A 27 -1.10 -11.94 -5.61
N GLY A 28 -1.60 -10.81 -5.08
CA GLY A 28 -2.60 -10.76 -4.03
C GLY A 28 -2.04 -10.86 -2.61
N VAL A 29 -0.72 -10.93 -2.43
CA VAL A 29 -0.08 -10.97 -1.12
C VAL A 29 -0.07 -9.58 -0.47
N VAL A 30 -0.33 -9.54 0.84
CA VAL A 30 -0.36 -8.30 1.63
C VAL A 30 0.78 -8.32 2.65
N TYR A 31 1.56 -7.24 2.65
CA TYR A 31 2.69 -7.04 3.58
C TYR A 31 2.36 -5.98 4.62
N THR A 32 2.93 -6.12 5.81
CA THR A 32 2.81 -5.14 6.91
C THR A 32 4.19 -4.71 7.37
N LEU A 33 4.33 -3.43 7.70
CA LEU A 33 5.53 -2.89 8.34
C LEU A 33 5.33 -2.83 9.86
N ASP A 34 6.23 -3.49 10.61
CA ASP A 34 6.26 -3.43 12.07
C ASP A 34 7.40 -2.52 12.54
N ALA A 35 7.04 -1.38 13.13
CA ALA A 35 7.99 -0.41 13.70
C ALA A 35 8.00 -0.42 15.24
N LYS A 36 7.55 -1.51 15.88
CA LYS A 36 7.44 -1.59 17.35
C LYS A 36 8.79 -1.44 18.03
N LEU A 37 9.79 -2.20 17.60
CA LEU A 37 11.13 -2.22 18.21
C LEU A 37 12.14 -1.33 17.46
N ILE A 38 12.08 -1.33 16.12
CA ILE A 38 13.03 -0.63 15.26
C ILE A 38 12.24 0.16 14.22
N GLY A 39 12.55 1.44 14.05
CA GLY A 39 11.91 2.31 13.07
C GLY A 39 12.42 3.75 13.19
N ASN A 40 12.15 4.57 12.17
CA ASN A 40 12.51 5.99 12.16
C ASN A 40 11.44 6.84 12.87
N ILE A 41 11.52 8.17 12.72
CA ILE A 41 10.56 9.13 13.30
C ILE A 41 9.11 8.91 12.85
N GLY A 42 8.89 8.34 11.66
CA GLY A 42 7.56 8.13 11.08
C GLY A 42 6.66 7.22 11.93
N ARG A 43 7.25 6.33 12.76
CA ARG A 43 6.51 5.46 13.69
C ARG A 43 5.71 6.24 14.75
N TYR A 44 6.01 7.52 14.95
CA TYR A 44 5.37 8.37 15.96
C TYR A 44 4.27 9.27 15.37
N PHE A 45 4.05 9.27 14.05
CA PHE A 45 2.95 10.05 13.48
C PHE A 45 1.61 9.47 13.92
N ASN A 46 0.71 10.36 14.35
CA ASN A 46 -0.58 9.99 14.87
C ASN A 46 -1.63 9.88 13.75
N HIS A 47 -2.74 9.22 14.08
CA HIS A 47 -3.91 9.12 13.22
C HIS A 47 -4.81 10.34 13.40
N SER A 48 -5.39 10.83 12.29
CA SER A 48 -6.51 11.77 12.33
C SER A 48 -7.50 11.53 11.19
N CYS A 49 -8.78 11.85 11.43
CA CYS A 49 -9.81 11.89 10.39
C CYS A 49 -9.63 13.08 9.43
N SER A 50 -8.88 14.11 9.85
CA SER A 50 -8.52 15.31 9.08
C SER A 50 -7.00 15.46 9.01
N PRO A 51 -6.30 14.59 8.25
CA PRO A 51 -4.85 14.56 8.19
C PRO A 51 -4.26 15.76 7.44
N ASN A 52 -2.98 16.05 7.69
CA ASN A 52 -2.21 17.05 6.96
C ASN A 52 -1.02 16.45 6.18
N ILE A 53 -0.72 15.16 6.39
CA ILE A 53 0.24 14.39 5.59
C ILE A 53 -0.44 13.18 4.92
N ALA A 54 0.04 12.79 3.74
CA ALA A 54 -0.39 11.61 2.99
C ALA A 54 0.75 10.60 2.89
N VAL A 55 0.39 9.31 2.91
CA VAL A 55 1.34 8.20 2.75
C VAL A 55 1.39 7.81 1.28
N GLN A 56 2.59 7.65 0.74
CA GLN A 56 2.80 7.29 -0.66
C GLN A 56 3.87 6.21 -0.78
N ASN A 57 3.59 5.21 -1.63
CA ASN A 57 4.59 4.23 -2.05
C ASN A 57 5.54 4.89 -3.05
N VAL A 58 6.83 4.84 -2.77
CA VAL A 58 7.91 5.42 -3.59
C VAL A 58 8.87 4.31 -4.02
N PHE A 59 9.25 4.33 -5.29
CA PHE A 59 10.14 3.34 -5.89
C PHE A 59 11.39 4.07 -6.38
N VAL A 60 12.51 3.84 -5.70
CA VAL A 60 13.79 4.50 -6.01
C VAL A 60 14.76 3.48 -6.61
N ASP A 61 15.16 2.49 -5.81
CA ASP A 61 16.19 1.50 -6.20
C ASP A 61 15.61 0.29 -6.93
N THR A 62 14.41 -0.14 -6.55
CA THR A 62 13.71 -1.29 -7.10
C THR A 62 12.32 -0.90 -7.58
N HIS A 63 11.85 -1.53 -8.65
CA HIS A 63 10.46 -1.44 -9.11
C HIS A 63 9.61 -2.60 -8.57
N ASP A 64 10.06 -3.23 -7.49
CA ASP A 64 9.34 -4.32 -6.85
C ASP A 64 8.16 -3.77 -6.04
N ILE A 65 6.96 -3.99 -6.53
CA ILE A 65 5.72 -3.49 -5.93
C ILE A 65 5.45 -4.06 -4.53
N HIS A 66 6.11 -5.16 -4.15
CA HIS A 66 5.95 -5.78 -2.84
C HIS A 66 6.73 -5.02 -1.75
N PHE A 67 7.80 -4.32 -2.10
CA PHE A 67 8.69 -3.63 -1.16
C PHE A 67 8.94 -2.16 -1.53
N PRO A 68 7.89 -1.32 -1.61
CA PRO A 68 8.05 0.11 -1.80
C PRO A 68 8.67 0.77 -0.57
N TRP A 69 9.28 1.93 -0.78
CA TRP A 69 9.57 2.87 0.30
C TRP A 69 8.28 3.57 0.71
N ILE A 70 8.04 3.71 2.02
CA ILE A 70 6.88 4.41 2.55
C ILE A 70 7.28 5.83 2.94
N ASP A 71 6.87 6.79 2.11
CA ASP A 71 7.15 8.21 2.30
C ASP A 71 5.89 8.99 2.70
N PHE A 72 6.12 10.09 3.43
CA PHE A 72 5.07 11.00 3.88
C PHE A 72 5.23 12.36 3.20
N PHE A 73 4.16 12.83 2.55
CA PHE A 73 4.12 14.12 1.88
C PHE A 73 3.10 15.05 2.52
N ALA A 74 3.44 16.32 2.68
CA ALA A 74 2.49 17.33 3.12
C ALA A 74 1.40 17.54 2.05
N THR A 75 0.15 17.51 2.48
CA THR A 75 -1.01 17.74 1.58
C THR A 75 -1.34 19.22 1.41
N ASN A 76 -0.78 20.06 2.27
CA ASN A 76 -0.94 21.51 2.29
C ASN A 76 0.27 22.17 2.99
N THR A 77 0.29 23.50 3.04
CA THR A 77 1.29 24.23 3.83
C THR A 77 1.01 24.06 5.32
N ILE A 78 1.95 23.46 6.04
CA ILE A 78 1.84 23.19 7.48
C ILE A 78 2.59 24.28 8.24
N ARG A 79 1.90 24.94 9.18
CA ARG A 79 2.52 25.94 10.06
C ARG A 79 3.48 25.26 11.04
N SER A 80 4.54 25.95 11.42
CA SER A 80 5.44 25.48 12.48
C SER A 80 4.67 25.13 13.76
N SER A 81 5.15 24.13 14.50
CA SER A 81 4.51 23.58 15.71
C SER A 81 3.13 22.93 15.50
N THR A 82 2.70 22.72 14.25
CA THR A 82 1.52 21.90 13.96
C THR A 82 1.93 20.43 13.96
N GLU A 83 1.18 19.60 14.66
CA GLU A 83 1.42 18.15 14.67
C GLU A 83 1.10 17.52 13.31
N LEU A 84 1.84 16.47 12.94
CA LEU A 84 1.69 15.75 11.68
C LEU A 84 0.84 14.49 11.85
N TRP A 85 -0.24 14.37 11.06
CA TRP A 85 -1.19 13.27 11.16
C TRP A 85 -1.51 12.66 9.80
N TYR A 86 -1.61 11.33 9.75
CA TYR A 86 -2.03 10.59 8.57
C TYR A 86 -3.42 9.94 8.77
N ARG A 87 -4.08 9.58 7.68
CA ARG A 87 -5.31 8.76 7.70
C ARG A 87 -4.91 7.28 7.71
N LYS A 88 -5.43 6.53 8.69
CA LYS A 88 -5.36 5.06 8.72
C LYS A 88 -6.40 4.47 7.78
#